data_AF-A0A8B5WVY2-F1
#
_entry.id   AF-A0A8B5WVY2-F1
#
_cell.length_a   1.000
_cell.length_b   1.000
_cell.length_c   1.000
_cell.angle_alpha   90.00
_cell.angle_beta   90.00
_cell.angle_gamma   90.00
#
_symmetry.space_group_name_H-M   'P 1'
#
loop_
_entity.id
_entity.type
_entity.pdbx_description
1 polymer ?
#
loop_
_entity_poly.entity_id
_entity_poly.type
_entity_poly.pdbx_seq_one_letter_code
_entity_poly.pdbx_strand_id
1 'polypeptide(L)'
;MNQTSVKTSRFFCENCGREVKHDAKVCPGCGRFFSSVRCPRCSFSGEADLFVFGCPNCGYDGAIGDHGRFEMYELAELNGRSTRSGRRRLVWPVFLFWLAMAFLGLAFIVLLVLYSNL
;
A
#
# COMPACT_ATOMS: atom_id res chain seq x y z
N MET A 1 8.72 -0.37 24.07
CA MET A 1 7.33 -0.75 23.74
C MET A 1 7.32 -1.35 22.33
N ASN A 2 7.03 -2.66 22.24
CA ASN A 2 7.18 -3.47 21.03
C ASN A 2 5.94 -3.33 20.13
N GLN A 3 6.08 -2.68 18.96
CA GLN A 3 5.02 -2.56 17.97
C GLN A 3 5.02 -3.80 17.06
N THR A 4 4.40 -4.89 17.52
CA THR A 4 4.01 -5.98 16.61
C THR A 4 2.75 -5.55 15.87
N SER A 5 2.94 -4.84 14.75
CA SER A 5 1.87 -4.62 13.78
C SER A 5 1.53 -5.97 13.15
N VAL A 6 0.46 -6.60 13.63
CA VAL A 6 -0.02 -7.90 13.13
C VAL A 6 -0.59 -7.69 11.72
N LYS A 7 0.26 -7.87 10.71
CA LYS A 7 -0.13 -7.87 9.30
C LYS A 7 -0.96 -9.15 9.07
N THR A 8 -2.28 -9.01 9.00
CA THR A 8 -3.19 -10.13 8.75
C THR A 8 -3.25 -10.43 7.25
N SER A 9 -2.56 -11.48 6.81
CA SER A 9 -2.71 -12.02 5.46
C SER A 9 -4.10 -12.67 5.33
N ARG A 10 -4.77 -12.42 4.20
CA ARG A 10 -6.09 -13.00 3.89
C ARG A 10 -5.90 -14.24 3.03
N PHE A 11 -6.62 -15.32 3.35
CA PHE A 11 -6.52 -16.60 2.65
C PHE A 11 -7.81 -16.86 1.87
N PHE A 12 -7.71 -17.49 0.70
CA PHE A 12 -8.85 -17.76 -0.16
C PHE A 12 -8.84 -19.23 -0.60
N CYS A 13 -10.03 -19.83 -0.70
CA CYS A 13 -10.19 -21.19 -1.18
C CYS A 13 -9.90 -21.28 -2.68
N GLU A 14 -9.01 -22.17 -3.10
CA GLU A 14 -8.71 -22.41 -4.52
C GLU A 14 -9.89 -22.97 -5.31
N ASN A 15 -10.83 -23.67 -4.64
CA ASN A 15 -11.93 -24.34 -5.31
C ASN A 15 -13.14 -23.43 -5.54
N CYS A 16 -13.46 -22.56 -4.59
CA CYS A 16 -14.65 -21.70 -4.67
C CYS A 16 -14.37 -20.19 -4.51
N GLY A 17 -13.12 -19.79 -4.27
CA GLY A 17 -12.73 -18.38 -4.11
C GLY A 17 -13.17 -17.73 -2.80
N ARG A 18 -13.81 -18.46 -1.88
CA ARG A 18 -14.28 -17.91 -0.58
C ARG A 18 -13.09 -17.61 0.33
N GLU A 19 -13.14 -16.48 1.02
CA GLU A 19 -12.19 -16.13 2.07
C GLU A 19 -12.25 -17.14 3.23
N VAL A 20 -11.09 -17.61 3.68
CA VAL A 20 -10.93 -18.58 4.75
C VAL A 20 -9.91 -18.05 5.76
N LYS A 21 -10.02 -18.52 7.00
CA LYS A 21 -9.01 -18.22 8.02
C LYS A 21 -7.71 -18.97 7.71
N HIS A 22 -6.58 -18.44 8.19
CA HIS A 22 -5.26 -19.05 8.07
C HIS A 22 -5.22 -20.48 8.63
N ASP A 23 -5.90 -20.71 9.75
CA ASP A 23 -5.97 -21.97 10.49
C ASP A 23 -7.09 -22.90 10.02
N ALA A 24 -7.89 -22.48 9.03
CA ALA A 24 -9.02 -23.27 8.56
C ALA A 24 -8.51 -24.52 7.80
N LYS A 25 -8.78 -25.71 8.34
CA LYS A 25 -8.47 -27.00 7.68
C LYS A 25 -9.46 -27.36 6.57
N VAL A 26 -10.65 -26.77 6.61
CA VAL A 26 -11.76 -27.07 5.69
C VAL A 26 -12.41 -25.77 5.24
N CYS A 27 -12.71 -25.67 3.95
CA CYS A 27 -13.45 -24.54 3.43
C CYS A 27 -14.91 -24.57 3.92
N PRO A 28 -15.40 -23.51 4.58
CA PRO A 28 -16.81 -23.43 5.01
C PRO A 28 -17.79 -23.23 3.85
N GLY A 29 -17.30 -22.95 2.63
CA GLY A 29 -18.13 -22.77 1.45
C GLY A 29 -18.37 -24.05 0.64
N CYS A 30 -17.33 -24.86 0.46
CA CYS A 30 -17.40 -26.05 -0.40
C CYS A 30 -17.02 -27.37 0.28
N GLY A 31 -16.58 -27.33 1.55
CA GLY A 31 -16.20 -28.54 2.29
C GLY A 31 -14.86 -29.15 1.90
N ARG A 32 -14.08 -28.51 1.03
CA ARG A 32 -12.77 -29.03 0.61
C ARG A 32 -11.73 -28.86 1.71
N PHE A 33 -10.88 -29.88 1.87
CA PHE A 33 -9.78 -29.87 2.84
C PHE A 33 -8.58 -29.11 2.29
N PHE A 34 -7.99 -28.26 3.12
CA PHE A 34 -6.72 -27.58 2.83
C PHE A 34 -5.58 -28.38 3.44
N SER A 35 -4.82 -29.07 2.61
CA SER A 35 -3.58 -29.73 3.02
C SER A 35 -2.37 -28.81 2.95
N SER A 36 -2.43 -27.76 2.12
CA SER A 36 -1.35 -26.81 1.92
C SER A 36 -1.88 -25.49 1.32
N VAL A 37 -1.15 -24.40 1.56
CA VAL A 37 -1.38 -23.10 0.93
C VAL A 37 -0.50 -23.01 -0.30
N ARG A 38 -1.08 -22.59 -1.45
CA ARG A 38 -0.37 -22.39 -2.71
C ARG A 38 -0.21 -20.91 -3.02
N CYS A 39 1.02 -20.48 -3.31
CA CYS A 39 1.32 -19.13 -3.76
C CYS A 39 0.79 -18.89 -5.19
N PRO A 40 0.02 -17.82 -5.46
CA PRO A 40 -0.46 -17.50 -6.80
C PRO A 40 0.63 -16.94 -7.73
N ARG A 41 1.77 -16.46 -7.20
CA ARG A 41 2.86 -15.89 -8.00
C ARG A 41 3.86 -16.93 -8.49
N CYS A 42 4.35 -17.79 -7.60
CA CYS A 42 5.40 -18.75 -7.93
C CYS A 42 4.95 -20.21 -7.81
N SER A 43 3.68 -20.48 -7.55
CA SER A 43 3.14 -21.85 -7.41
C SER A 43 3.74 -22.70 -6.27
N PHE A 44 4.56 -22.10 -5.40
CA PHE A 44 5.09 -22.78 -4.21
C PHE A 44 3.94 -23.18 -3.28
N SER A 45 3.96 -24.43 -2.80
CA SER A 45 2.93 -24.98 -1.91
C SER A 45 3.58 -25.43 -0.60
N GLY A 46 3.02 -25.06 0.55
CA GLY A 46 3.56 -25.42 1.88
C GLY A 46 2.52 -25.24 2.99
N GLU A 47 2.90 -25.48 4.24
CA GLU A 47 2.00 -25.25 5.39
C GLU A 47 1.63 -23.77 5.52
N ALA A 48 0.43 -23.49 6.04
CA ALA A 48 -0.06 -22.12 6.22
C ALA A 48 0.89 -21.25 7.06
N ASP A 49 1.56 -21.84 8.06
CA ASP A 49 2.51 -21.14 8.94
C ASP A 49 3.68 -20.49 8.19
N LEU A 50 4.13 -21.10 7.09
CA LEU A 50 5.20 -20.56 6.24
C LEU A 50 4.77 -19.28 5.51
N PHE A 51 3.46 -19.05 5.37
CA PHE A 51 2.90 -17.90 4.65
C PHE A 51 2.45 -16.77 5.58
N VAL A 52 2.70 -16.84 6.89
CA VAL A 52 2.34 -15.78 7.86
C VAL A 52 2.99 -14.44 7.48
N PHE A 53 4.24 -14.47 6.99
CA PHE A 53 4.97 -13.28 6.54
C PHE A 53 5.01 -13.12 5.01
N GLY A 54 4.26 -13.94 4.28
CA GLY A 54 4.32 -14.05 2.82
C GLY A 54 5.08 -15.28 2.32
N CYS A 55 5.14 -15.46 1.00
CA CYS A 55 5.70 -16.66 0.39
C CYS A 55 7.24 -16.71 0.53
N PRO A 56 7.82 -17.79 1.09
CA PRO A 56 9.28 -17.89 1.28
C PRO A 56 10.06 -17.99 -0.04
N ASN A 57 9.40 -18.40 -1.13
CA ASN A 57 10.06 -18.58 -2.43
C ASN A 57 10.04 -17.32 -3.30
N CYS A 58 9.04 -16.44 -3.17
CA CYS A 58 8.92 -15.26 -4.05
C CYS A 58 8.53 -13.95 -3.34
N GLY A 59 8.33 -13.97 -2.03
CA GLY A 59 7.96 -12.80 -1.22
C GLY A 59 6.49 -12.38 -1.28
N TYR A 60 5.63 -13.09 -2.01
CA TYR A 60 4.22 -12.71 -2.15
C TYR A 60 3.43 -12.85 -0.84
N ASP A 61 2.89 -11.76 -0.30
CA ASP A 61 2.18 -11.68 0.99
C ASP A 61 0.70 -11.28 0.87
N GLY A 62 0.13 -11.31 -0.34
CA GLY A 62 -1.29 -11.02 -0.55
C GLY A 62 -1.69 -9.55 -0.36
N ALA A 63 -0.76 -8.66 -0.02
CA ALA A 63 -0.95 -7.23 -0.16
C ALA A 63 -1.03 -6.92 -1.67
N ILE A 64 -2.20 -6.44 -2.12
CA ILE A 64 -2.35 -5.89 -3.47
C ILE A 64 -1.43 -4.66 -3.54
N GLY A 65 -0.21 -4.89 -4.04
CA GLY A 65 0.79 -3.90 -4.42
C GLY A 65 1.69 -3.40 -3.28
N ASP A 66 2.88 -3.98 -3.16
CA ASP A 66 4.16 -3.23 -3.32
C ASP A 66 5.37 -4.18 -3.24
N HIS A 67 5.53 -5.11 -4.20
CA HIS A 67 6.72 -5.96 -4.29
C HIS A 67 7.46 -5.74 -5.60
N GLY A 68 8.50 -4.93 -5.52
CA GLY A 68 9.50 -4.77 -6.57
C GLY A 68 10.75 -4.06 -6.09
N ARG A 69 11.37 -4.50 -4.97
CA ARG A 69 12.61 -3.84 -4.51
C ARG A 69 13.65 -4.71 -3.79
N PHE A 70 13.80 -5.97 -4.19
CA PHE A 70 14.98 -6.73 -3.79
C PHE A 70 15.57 -7.52 -4.96
N GLU A 71 16.32 -6.83 -5.81
CA GLU A 71 17.50 -7.34 -6.51
C GLU A 71 18.21 -6.15 -7.16
N MET A 72 19.13 -5.52 -6.44
CA MET A 72 20.03 -4.51 -7.04
C MET A 72 21.30 -4.23 -6.23
N TYR A 73 21.98 -5.29 -5.80
CA TYR A 73 23.44 -5.29 -5.67
C TYR A 73 23.88 -6.09 -6.91
N GLU A 74 24.45 -5.50 -7.98
CA GLU A 74 25.90 -5.37 -8.15
C GLU A 74 26.19 -4.75 -9.55
N LEU A 75 25.30 -3.89 -10.07
CA LEU A 75 25.47 -3.21 -11.37
C LEU A 75 25.15 -1.70 -11.28
N ALA A 76 25.18 -1.14 -10.07
CA ALA A 76 24.70 0.20 -9.74
C ALA A 76 25.77 1.30 -9.74
N GLU A 77 27.03 1.02 -10.07
CA GLU A 77 28.11 2.01 -9.90
C GLU A 77 28.50 2.75 -11.18
N LEU A 78 28.00 2.39 -12.37
CA LEU A 78 28.48 3.00 -13.60
C LEU A 78 27.44 3.57 -14.57
N ASN A 79 26.13 3.30 -14.45
CA ASN A 79 25.19 3.93 -15.39
C ASN A 79 23.73 3.96 -14.93
N GLY A 80 23.17 5.17 -14.85
CA GLY A 80 21.75 5.51 -15.02
C GLY A 80 20.69 4.75 -14.20
N ARG A 81 19.97 5.45 -13.31
CA ARG A 81 18.68 4.98 -12.81
C ARG A 81 17.57 6.01 -12.94
N SER A 82 16.82 5.80 -14.01
CA SER A 82 15.49 6.32 -14.26
C SER A 82 14.44 5.63 -13.39
N THR A 83 13.41 6.41 -13.09
CA THR A 83 12.06 6.02 -12.62
C THR A 83 11.92 5.49 -11.19
N ARG A 84 11.79 6.45 -10.26
CA ARG A 84 11.22 6.26 -8.93
C ARG A 84 9.71 6.50 -9.00
N SER A 85 8.95 5.55 -8.47
CA SER A 85 7.52 5.65 -8.21
C SER A 85 7.17 6.84 -7.33
N GLY A 86 5.90 7.24 -7.38
CA GLY A 86 5.32 8.18 -6.42
C GLY A 86 4.61 9.31 -7.12
N ARG A 87 3.31 9.15 -7.34
CA ARG A 87 2.39 10.27 -7.56
C ARG A 87 2.57 11.23 -6.39
N ARG A 88 3.37 12.28 -6.60
CA ARG A 88 3.47 13.42 -5.70
C ARG A 88 2.07 14.03 -5.66
N ARG A 89 1.23 13.65 -4.69
CA ARG A 89 0.27 14.63 -4.17
C ARG A 89 1.16 15.74 -3.63
N LEU A 90 1.31 16.82 -4.38
CA LEU A 90 1.80 18.07 -3.85
C LEU A 90 0.79 18.46 -2.77
N VAL A 91 1.05 18.05 -1.54
CA VAL A 91 0.41 18.64 -0.37
C VAL A 91 0.97 20.05 -0.33
N TRP A 92 0.27 20.98 -0.97
CA TRP A 92 0.62 22.39 -0.89
C TRP A 92 0.67 22.72 0.61
N PRO A 93 1.79 23.26 1.09
CA PRO A 93 1.92 23.49 2.51
C PRO A 93 0.84 24.49 2.91
N VAL A 94 0.04 24.11 3.91
CA VAL A 94 -1.17 24.82 4.34
C VAL A 94 -0.88 26.31 4.65
N PHE A 95 0.38 26.65 4.97
CA PHE A 95 0.82 28.03 5.15
C PHE A 95 0.71 28.89 3.89
N LEU A 96 0.95 28.35 2.68
CA LEU A 96 0.84 29.10 1.43
C LEU A 96 -0.61 29.46 1.10
N PHE A 97 -1.54 28.54 1.42
CA PHE A 97 -2.97 28.80 1.25
C PHE A 97 -3.45 29.88 2.22
N TRP A 98 -3.04 29.82 3.49
CA TRP A 98 -3.32 30.84 4.48
C TRP A 98 -2.75 32.22 4.11
N LEU A 99 -1.52 32.26 3.61
CA LEU A 99 -0.89 33.49 3.16
C LEU A 99 -1.65 34.09 1.97
N ALA A 100 -2.01 33.29 0.96
CA ALA A 100 -2.78 33.76 -0.19
C ALA A 100 -4.16 34.32 0.21
N MET A 101 -4.87 33.64 1.12
CA MET A 101 -6.16 34.11 1.64
C MET A 101 -6.04 35.43 2.40
N ALA A 102 -4.98 35.60 3.21
CA ALA A 102 -4.74 36.85 3.92
C ALA A 102 -4.53 38.04 2.97
N PHE A 103 -3.73 37.85 1.90
CA PHE A 103 -3.49 38.90 0.90
C PHE A 103 -4.75 39.26 0.11
N LEU A 104 -5.52 38.26 -0.33
CA LEU A 104 -6.78 38.50 -1.05
C LEU A 104 -7.81 39.23 -0.17
N GLY A 105 -7.92 38.85 1.11
CA GLY A 105 -8.79 39.52 2.06
C GLY A 105 -8.40 40.98 2.28
N LEU A 106 -7.11 41.27 2.46
CA LEU A 106 -6.62 42.63 2.67
C LEU A 106 -6.90 43.51 1.43
N ALA A 107 -6.61 43.00 0.23
CA ALA A 107 -6.91 43.70 -1.02
C ALA A 107 -8.40 44.01 -1.18
N PHE A 108 -9.28 43.06 -0.84
CA PHE A 108 -10.73 43.26 -0.89
C PHE A 108 -11.20 44.34 0.10
N ILE A 109 -10.66 44.35 1.31
CA ILE A 109 -10.98 45.38 2.32
C ILE A 109 -10.56 46.77 1.82
N VAL A 110 -9.35 46.91 1.29
CA VAL A 110 -8.86 48.19 0.74
C VAL A 110 -9.76 48.68 -0.40
N LEU A 111 -10.16 47.78 -1.30
CA LEU A 111 -11.05 48.10 -2.41
C LEU A 111 -12.43 48.56 -1.91
N LEU A 112 -13.02 47.87 -0.93
CA LEU A 112 -14.28 48.29 -0.33
C LEU A 112 -14.19 49.68 0.31
N VAL A 113 -13.12 49.95 1.05
CA VAL A 113 -12.90 51.28 1.67
C VAL A 113 -12.81 52.34 0.58
N LEU A 114 -12.04 52.09 -0.48
CA LEU A 114 -11.90 53.02 -1.59
C LEU A 114 -13.23 53.26 -2.32
N TYR A 115 -14.03 52.21 -2.53
CA TYR A 115 -15.35 52.33 -3.14
C TYR A 115 -16.35 53.08 -2.25
N SER A 116 -16.29 52.91 -0.94
CA SER A 116 -17.16 53.65 0.00
C SER A 116 -16.78 55.12 0.19
N ASN A 117 -15.56 55.51 -0.20
CA ASN A 117 -15.07 56.88 -0.13
C ASN A 117 -15.14 57.63 -1.48
N LEU A 118 -15.72 57.00 -2.51
CA LEU A 118 -15.90 57.58 -3.85
C LEU A 118 -17.36 57.96 -4.07
#